data_AF-A0A2E2PIZ1-F1
#
_entry.id   AF-A0A2E2PIZ1-F1
#
_cell.length_a   1.000
_cell.length_b   1.000
_cell.length_c   1.000
_cell.angle_alpha   90.00
_cell.angle_beta   90.00
_cell.angle_gamma   90.00
#
_symmetry.space_group_name_H-M   'P 1'
#
loop_
_entity.id
_entity.type
_entity.pdbx_description
1 polymer ?
#
loop_
_entity_poly.entity_id
_entity_poly.type
_entity_poly.pdbx_seq_one_letter_code
_entity_poly.pdbx_strand_id
1 'polypeptide(L)'
;MLDTLKFNNRIEIEWGFFALLEFLIAENKNIPNCYNNALDIGSSHGNHTEIMRHFGLKVDQIDKYVESAEINADFNSYKFKKKYDVIFCSHVIEHQRNVGFFLDKIYDILSDNGILVISGPKHPAERFVEGHIQSTILPIFLQNLIFSGFDCKNGKILSLGGIENSFIVKKARNFNIKERLESTYKWSDKHQARSAFKLINNSKIKNICLFLENCDVWKIENLSSGELGIFPTEDCGLSLNLPKDYKYKEFLIDFVIDSQFYIFDQNKKRLNERKQRIVTFKV
;
A
#
# COMPACT_ATOMS: atom_id res chain seq x y z
N MET A 1 3.05 18.03 -21.41
CA MET A 1 2.40 17.91 -22.73
C MET A 1 2.26 16.41 -22.98
N LEU A 2 1.03 15.88 -22.95
CA LEU A 2 0.74 14.48 -23.30
C LEU A 2 0.66 14.41 -24.82
N ASP A 3 1.81 14.57 -25.50
CA ASP A 3 1.86 14.49 -26.96
C ASP A 3 1.73 13.02 -27.38
N THR A 4 0.57 12.73 -27.99
CA THR A 4 0.30 11.83 -29.13
C THR A 4 1.24 10.65 -29.41
N LEU A 5 1.68 9.94 -28.36
CA LEU A 5 2.06 8.53 -28.48
C LEU A 5 0.78 7.70 -28.34
N LYS A 6 0.44 6.91 -29.35
CA LYS A 6 -0.61 5.89 -29.29
C LYS A 6 -0.14 4.79 -28.33
N PHE A 7 -0.35 4.99 -27.03
CA PHE A 7 -0.19 3.92 -26.05
C PHE A 7 -1.38 2.97 -26.20
N ASN A 8 -1.17 1.85 -26.88
CA ASN A 8 -2.17 0.78 -26.97
C ASN A 8 -2.33 0.01 -25.64
N ASN A 9 -1.46 0.25 -24.65
CA ASN A 9 -1.48 -0.44 -23.36
C ASN A 9 -1.86 0.56 -22.25
N ARG A 10 -3.14 0.56 -21.89
CA ARG A 10 -3.71 1.26 -20.73
C ARG A 10 -4.14 0.22 -19.71
N ILE A 11 -3.73 0.41 -18.46
CA ILE A 11 -4.08 -0.48 -17.35
C ILE A 11 -4.93 0.32 -16.37
N GLU A 12 -6.12 -0.18 -16.07
CA GLU A 12 -7.03 0.45 -15.12
C GLU A 12 -6.81 -0.09 -13.70
N ILE A 13 -6.71 0.78 -12.69
CA ILE A 13 -6.66 0.37 -11.28
C ILE A 13 -7.68 1.19 -10.49
N GLU A 14 -8.35 0.54 -9.53
CA GLU A 14 -9.23 1.21 -8.56
C GLU A 14 -8.57 1.44 -7.19
N TRP A 15 -7.78 0.48 -6.67
CA TRP A 15 -7.34 0.47 -5.27
C TRP A 15 -5.85 0.18 -5.11
N GLY A 16 -5.22 0.59 -3.99
CA GLY A 16 -3.81 0.27 -3.67
C GLY A 16 -2.76 0.88 -4.61
N PHE A 17 -3.18 1.75 -5.53
CA PHE A 17 -2.34 2.36 -6.56
C PHE A 17 -1.18 3.17 -5.99
N PHE A 18 -1.44 3.99 -4.96
CA PHE A 18 -0.45 4.91 -4.43
C PHE A 18 0.74 4.18 -3.81
N ALA A 19 0.47 3.16 -2.99
CA ALA A 19 1.51 2.35 -2.38
C ALA A 19 2.26 1.50 -3.39
N LEU A 20 1.56 0.97 -4.42
CA LEU A 20 2.20 0.25 -5.50
C LEU A 20 3.20 1.15 -6.25
N LEU A 21 2.80 2.35 -6.65
CA LEU A 21 3.69 3.28 -7.34
C LEU A 21 4.83 3.79 -6.45
N GLU A 22 4.57 4.09 -5.18
CA GLU A 22 5.60 4.47 -4.23
C GLU A 22 6.70 3.41 -4.16
N PHE A 23 6.31 2.13 -4.06
CA PHE A 23 7.25 1.02 -4.07
C PHE A 23 7.99 0.90 -5.40
N LEU A 24 7.26 0.74 -6.51
CA LEU A 24 7.84 0.44 -7.81
C LEU A 24 8.80 1.52 -8.31
N ILE A 25 8.46 2.79 -8.09
CA ILE A 25 9.31 3.92 -8.52
C ILE A 25 10.50 4.08 -7.57
N ALA A 26 10.30 4.01 -6.25
CA ALA A 26 11.41 4.15 -5.29
C ALA A 26 12.43 3.02 -5.43
N GLU A 27 11.96 1.80 -5.72
CA GLU A 27 12.79 0.60 -5.83
C GLU A 27 13.13 0.23 -7.28
N ASN A 28 12.86 1.11 -8.26
CA ASN A 28 13.06 0.81 -9.69
C ASN A 28 14.50 0.38 -10.03
N LYS A 29 15.52 0.87 -9.30
CA LYS A 29 16.92 0.44 -9.48
C LYS A 29 17.23 -0.92 -8.85
N ASN A 30 16.44 -1.33 -7.89
CA ASN A 30 16.54 -2.59 -7.16
C ASN A 30 15.70 -3.69 -7.81
N ILE A 31 14.80 -3.37 -8.74
CA ILE A 31 14.03 -4.33 -9.53
C ILE A 31 14.75 -4.56 -10.88
N PRO A 32 15.06 -5.80 -11.30
CA PRO A 32 14.77 -7.07 -10.63
C PRO A 32 15.90 -7.62 -9.73
N ASN A 33 17.00 -6.86 -9.56
CA ASN A 33 18.25 -7.39 -9.00
C ASN A 33 18.16 -7.78 -7.51
N CYS A 34 17.50 -6.97 -6.70
CA CYS A 34 17.26 -7.19 -5.27
C CYS A 34 15.83 -7.69 -5.00
N TYR A 35 14.89 -7.31 -5.86
CA TYR A 35 13.48 -7.70 -5.79
C TYR A 35 13.09 -8.37 -7.11
N ASN A 36 13.04 -9.70 -7.13
CA ASN A 36 12.82 -10.44 -8.38
C ASN A 36 11.45 -11.10 -8.42
N ASN A 37 11.11 -11.92 -7.42
CA ASN A 37 9.83 -12.61 -7.39
C ASN A 37 8.82 -11.90 -6.48
N ALA A 38 7.59 -11.75 -6.98
CA ALA A 38 6.50 -11.12 -6.28
C ALA A 38 5.29 -12.07 -6.17
N LEU A 39 4.50 -11.89 -5.11
CA LEU A 39 3.17 -12.49 -4.98
C LEU A 39 2.13 -11.38 -4.95
N ASP A 40 1.12 -11.47 -5.81
CA ASP A 40 -0.07 -10.61 -5.80
C ASP A 40 -1.24 -11.36 -5.14
N ILE A 41 -1.57 -11.00 -3.90
CA ILE A 41 -2.63 -11.64 -3.11
C ILE A 41 -3.97 -10.97 -3.42
N GLY A 42 -4.96 -11.76 -3.83
CA GLY A 42 -6.27 -11.24 -4.25
C GLY A 42 -6.16 -10.47 -5.57
N SER A 43 -5.39 -11.02 -6.51
CA SER A 43 -5.00 -10.34 -7.74
C SER A 43 -6.17 -9.97 -8.65
N SER A 44 -7.37 -10.52 -8.43
CA SER A 44 -8.54 -10.31 -9.27
C SER A 44 -8.20 -10.53 -10.75
N HIS A 45 -8.50 -9.56 -11.63
CA HIS A 45 -8.21 -9.59 -13.06
C HIS A 45 -6.73 -9.36 -13.43
N GLY A 46 -5.86 -9.07 -12.44
CA GLY A 46 -4.41 -9.02 -12.66
C GLY A 46 -3.84 -7.66 -13.06
N ASN A 47 -4.58 -6.57 -12.92
CA ASN A 47 -4.10 -5.24 -13.35
C ASN A 47 -2.85 -4.79 -12.55
N HIS A 48 -2.82 -5.00 -11.23
CA HIS A 48 -1.62 -4.73 -10.42
C HIS A 48 -0.45 -5.64 -10.81
N THR A 49 -0.74 -6.92 -11.06
CA THR A 49 0.23 -7.89 -11.57
C THR A 49 0.86 -7.43 -12.87
N GLU A 50 0.06 -6.96 -13.84
CA GLU A 50 0.55 -6.48 -15.13
C GLU A 50 1.52 -5.30 -14.95
N ILE A 51 1.19 -4.35 -14.07
CA ILE A 51 2.05 -3.20 -13.76
C ILE A 51 3.35 -3.65 -13.10
N MET A 52 3.30 -4.54 -12.10
CA MET A 52 4.50 -5.10 -11.48
C MET A 52 5.40 -5.80 -12.50
N ARG A 53 4.81 -6.54 -13.45
CA ARG A 53 5.55 -7.19 -14.55
C ARG A 53 6.18 -6.19 -15.51
N HIS A 54 5.52 -5.07 -15.81
CA HIS A 54 6.11 -3.98 -16.59
C HIS A 54 7.33 -3.33 -15.91
N PHE A 55 7.43 -3.42 -14.57
CA PHE A 55 8.63 -3.00 -13.84
C PHE A 55 9.73 -4.07 -13.81
N GLY A 56 9.47 -5.28 -14.31
CA GLY A 56 10.44 -6.36 -14.41
C GLY A 56 10.31 -7.44 -13.32
N LEU A 57 9.30 -7.36 -12.45
CA LEU A 57 9.04 -8.39 -11.44
C LEU A 57 8.46 -9.66 -12.09
N LYS A 58 8.85 -10.81 -11.54
CA LYS A 58 8.20 -12.10 -11.80
C LYS A 58 7.09 -12.30 -10.77
N VAL A 59 5.87 -12.00 -11.17
CA VAL A 59 4.71 -11.99 -10.27
C VAL A 59 3.92 -13.29 -10.41
N ASP A 60 3.71 -13.98 -9.30
CA ASP A 60 2.70 -15.04 -9.19
C ASP A 60 1.37 -14.43 -8.71
N GLN A 61 0.27 -14.83 -9.31
CA GLN A 61 -1.09 -14.46 -8.89
C GLN A 61 -1.71 -15.49 -7.96
N ILE A 62 -2.37 -15.07 -6.89
CA ILE A 62 -3.24 -15.94 -6.10
C ILE A 62 -4.59 -15.29 -5.82
N ASP A 63 -5.66 -15.94 -6.28
CA ASP A 63 -7.04 -15.53 -6.02
C ASP A 63 -7.96 -16.75 -6.09
N LYS A 64 -8.80 -16.96 -5.06
CA LYS A 64 -9.68 -18.13 -5.00
C LYS A 64 -10.98 -17.98 -5.78
N TYR A 65 -11.34 -16.76 -6.15
CA TYR A 65 -12.60 -16.45 -6.83
C TYR A 65 -12.42 -16.27 -8.34
N VAL A 66 -11.18 -16.03 -8.79
CA VAL A 66 -10.86 -15.87 -10.21
C VAL A 66 -10.25 -17.15 -10.75
N GLU A 67 -11.01 -17.87 -11.58
CA GLU A 67 -10.59 -19.14 -12.19
C GLU A 67 -9.34 -19.01 -13.07
N SER A 68 -9.16 -17.84 -13.70
CA SER A 68 -8.00 -17.54 -14.54
C SER A 68 -6.75 -17.13 -13.77
N ALA A 69 -6.80 -17.03 -12.44
CA ALA A 69 -5.62 -16.74 -11.64
C ALA A 69 -4.61 -17.91 -11.72
N GLU A 70 -3.33 -17.60 -11.82
CA GLU A 70 -2.25 -18.60 -11.92
C GLU A 70 -2.28 -19.60 -10.75
N ILE A 71 -2.65 -19.12 -9.56
CA ILE A 71 -2.97 -19.94 -8.40
C ILE A 71 -4.42 -19.65 -8.01
N ASN A 72 -5.36 -20.42 -8.57
CA ASN A 72 -6.75 -20.39 -8.13
C ASN A 72 -6.93 -21.17 -6.81
N ALA A 73 -6.62 -20.53 -5.67
CA ALA A 73 -6.72 -21.15 -4.35
C ALA A 73 -6.89 -20.11 -3.24
N ASP A 74 -7.42 -20.55 -2.10
CA ASP A 74 -7.50 -19.71 -0.90
C ASP A 74 -6.10 -19.49 -0.29
N PHE A 75 -5.68 -18.23 -0.21
CA PHE A 75 -4.35 -17.85 0.31
C PHE A 75 -4.05 -18.44 1.69
N ASN A 76 -5.02 -18.48 2.61
CA ASN A 76 -4.82 -18.94 3.98
C ASN A 76 -4.56 -20.45 4.05
N SER A 77 -5.11 -21.23 3.12
CA SER A 77 -4.91 -22.68 3.05
C SER A 77 -3.80 -23.14 2.10
N TYR A 78 -3.46 -22.33 1.09
CA TYR A 78 -2.48 -22.70 0.06
C TYR A 78 -1.06 -22.90 0.63
N LYS A 79 -0.38 -23.97 0.23
CA LYS A 79 0.96 -24.32 0.73
C LYS A 79 2.04 -23.87 -0.25
N PHE A 80 2.60 -22.68 0.00
CA PHE A 80 3.69 -22.14 -0.80
C PHE A 80 4.97 -22.96 -0.61
N LYS A 81 5.66 -23.24 -1.73
CA LYS A 81 6.96 -23.96 -1.74
C LYS A 81 8.17 -23.02 -1.81
N LYS A 82 7.92 -21.73 -2.03
CA LYS A 82 8.94 -20.68 -2.17
C LYS A 82 8.58 -19.47 -1.30
N LYS A 83 9.59 -18.65 -1.00
CA LYS A 83 9.40 -17.31 -0.43
C LYS A 83 9.44 -16.26 -1.53
N TYR A 84 8.89 -15.08 -1.24
CA TYR A 84 8.82 -13.94 -2.17
C TYR A 84 9.62 -12.75 -1.68
N ASP A 85 10.29 -12.06 -2.59
CA ASP A 85 10.98 -10.81 -2.32
C ASP A 85 10.01 -9.64 -2.16
N VAL A 86 8.86 -9.72 -2.83
CA VAL A 86 7.78 -8.74 -2.73
C VAL A 86 6.46 -9.47 -2.50
N ILE A 87 5.66 -8.99 -1.57
CA ILE A 87 4.25 -9.39 -1.46
C ILE A 87 3.41 -8.13 -1.59
N PHE A 88 2.52 -8.13 -2.58
CA PHE A 88 1.52 -7.09 -2.77
C PHE A 88 0.16 -7.60 -2.31
N CYS A 89 -0.56 -6.79 -1.54
CA CYS A 89 -1.86 -7.14 -0.99
C CYS A 89 -2.72 -5.88 -0.89
N SER A 90 -3.62 -5.68 -1.85
CA SER A 90 -4.48 -4.49 -1.92
C SER A 90 -5.93 -4.87 -1.66
N HIS A 91 -6.52 -4.34 -0.59
CA HIS A 91 -7.95 -4.49 -0.29
C HIS A 91 -8.39 -5.96 -0.16
N VAL A 92 -7.57 -6.72 0.59
CA VAL A 92 -7.84 -8.12 0.95
C VAL A 92 -7.91 -8.32 2.46
N ILE A 93 -7.18 -7.52 3.23
CA ILE A 93 -7.00 -7.69 4.69
C ILE A 93 -8.31 -7.48 5.46
N GLU A 94 -9.15 -6.55 5.02
CA GLU A 94 -10.47 -6.22 5.57
C GLU A 94 -11.46 -7.39 5.48
N HIS A 95 -11.24 -8.30 4.52
CA HIS A 95 -12.05 -9.48 4.30
C HIS A 95 -11.59 -10.69 5.12
N GLN A 96 -10.47 -10.58 5.85
CA GLN A 96 -9.89 -11.70 6.57
C GLN A 96 -10.55 -11.89 7.93
N ARG A 97 -11.12 -13.08 8.16
CA ARG A 97 -11.73 -13.41 9.46
C ARG A 97 -10.72 -13.43 10.60
N ASN A 98 -9.50 -13.88 10.31
CA ASN A 98 -8.39 -13.90 11.25
C ASN A 98 -7.20 -13.16 10.63
N VAL A 99 -7.10 -11.86 10.92
CA VAL A 99 -6.02 -10.99 10.40
C VAL A 99 -4.66 -11.42 10.91
N GLY A 100 -4.56 -11.83 12.17
CA GLY A 100 -3.30 -12.30 12.75
C GLY A 100 -2.74 -13.50 11.97
N PHE A 101 -3.58 -14.52 11.75
CA PHE A 101 -3.19 -15.69 10.93
C PHE A 101 -2.79 -15.31 9.49
N PHE A 102 -3.55 -14.41 8.87
CA PHE A 102 -3.28 -13.94 7.51
C PHE A 102 -1.92 -13.23 7.40
N LEU A 103 -1.67 -12.26 8.30
CA LEU A 103 -0.42 -11.50 8.33
C LEU A 103 0.79 -12.34 8.77
N ASP A 104 0.59 -13.29 9.69
CA ASP A 104 1.62 -14.26 10.07
C ASP A 104 2.05 -15.10 8.89
N LYS A 105 1.08 -15.54 8.07
CA LYS A 105 1.37 -16.29 6.84
C LYS A 105 2.12 -15.44 5.82
N ILE A 106 1.73 -14.18 5.62
CA ILE A 106 2.47 -13.22 4.79
C ILE A 106 3.92 -13.11 5.28
N TYR A 107 4.13 -12.91 6.58
CA TYR A 107 5.46 -12.82 7.18
C TYR A 107 6.29 -14.10 6.92
N ASP A 108 5.68 -15.27 7.04
CA ASP A 108 6.39 -16.55 6.91
C ASP A 108 6.85 -16.84 5.47
N ILE A 109 6.05 -16.44 4.48
CA ILE A 109 6.37 -16.61 3.05
C ILE A 109 7.13 -15.43 2.45
N LEU A 110 7.24 -14.30 3.16
CA LEU A 110 8.10 -13.20 2.75
C LEU A 110 9.58 -13.59 2.97
N SER A 111 10.45 -13.27 2.03
CA SER A 111 11.89 -13.44 2.20
C SER A 111 12.42 -12.53 3.32
N ASP A 112 13.59 -12.84 3.86
CA ASP A 112 14.07 -12.13 5.07
C ASP A 112 14.43 -10.66 4.78
N ASN A 113 14.81 -10.36 3.54
CA ASN A 113 15.03 -9.01 3.03
C ASN A 113 13.84 -8.48 2.21
N GLY A 114 12.75 -9.24 2.15
CA GLY A 114 11.59 -8.93 1.34
C GLY A 114 10.80 -7.73 1.86
N ILE A 115 9.96 -7.20 0.99
CA ILE A 115 9.05 -6.08 1.27
C ILE A 115 7.60 -6.55 1.16
N LEU A 116 6.79 -6.15 2.14
CA LEU A 116 5.34 -6.19 2.05
C LEU A 116 4.83 -4.81 1.63
N VAL A 117 4.06 -4.76 0.56
CA VAL A 117 3.25 -3.61 0.14
C VAL A 117 1.79 -3.98 0.37
N ILE A 118 1.15 -3.32 1.33
CA ILE A 118 -0.21 -3.67 1.74
C ILE A 118 -1.08 -2.42 1.91
N SER A 119 -2.32 -2.48 1.42
CA SER A 119 -3.30 -1.39 1.49
C SER A 119 -4.66 -1.92 1.93
N GLY A 120 -5.42 -1.10 2.64
CA GLY A 120 -6.79 -1.42 3.02
C GLY A 120 -7.69 -0.18 3.14
N PRO A 121 -9.01 -0.34 2.95
CA PRO A 121 -9.96 0.75 2.78
C PRO A 121 -10.22 1.51 4.09
N LYS A 122 -10.12 2.84 4.04
CA LYS A 122 -10.25 3.68 5.23
C LYS A 122 -11.70 4.13 5.42
N HIS A 123 -12.46 3.40 6.22
CA HIS A 123 -13.83 3.78 6.59
C HIS A 123 -13.99 4.00 8.11
N PRO A 124 -14.95 4.83 8.55
CA PRO A 124 -15.32 4.93 9.97
C PRO A 124 -15.66 3.56 10.56
N ALA A 125 -15.25 3.32 11.81
CA ALA A 125 -15.40 2.00 12.44
C ALA A 125 -16.88 1.62 12.68
N GLU A 126 -17.76 2.62 12.76
CA GLU A 126 -19.20 2.51 12.90
C GLU A 126 -19.93 2.24 11.58
N ARG A 127 -19.26 2.38 10.43
CA ARG A 127 -19.88 2.16 9.12
C ARG A 127 -19.89 0.67 8.79
N PHE A 128 -21.08 0.13 8.57
CA PHE A 128 -21.22 -1.20 7.99
C PHE A 128 -20.86 -1.18 6.50
N VAL A 129 -19.96 -2.08 6.11
CA VAL A 129 -19.64 -2.39 4.70
C VAL A 129 -19.60 -3.91 4.60
N GLU A 130 -20.40 -4.46 3.69
CA GLU A 130 -20.51 -5.91 3.52
C GLU A 130 -19.15 -6.53 3.22
N GLY A 131 -18.82 -7.65 3.87
CA GLY A 131 -17.55 -8.35 3.70
C GLY A 131 -16.34 -7.66 4.35
N HIS A 132 -16.43 -6.40 4.80
CA HIS A 132 -15.35 -5.69 5.50
C HIS A 132 -15.48 -5.97 7.00
N ILE A 133 -15.07 -7.15 7.40
CA ILE A 133 -15.19 -7.64 8.78
C ILE A 133 -14.04 -7.17 9.69
N GLN A 134 -13.08 -6.44 9.15
CA GLN A 134 -11.93 -5.88 9.86
C GLN A 134 -11.71 -4.42 9.49
N SER A 135 -11.38 -3.61 10.49
CA SER A 135 -11.10 -2.19 10.27
C SER A 135 -9.62 -1.97 9.98
N THR A 136 -9.34 -1.25 8.90
CA THR A 136 -7.98 -0.84 8.50
C THR A 136 -7.73 0.64 8.80
N ILE A 137 -8.46 1.22 9.76
CA ILE A 137 -8.10 2.53 10.31
C ILE A 137 -6.67 2.46 10.86
N LEU A 138 -5.94 3.57 10.71
CA LEU A 138 -4.49 3.57 10.89
C LEU A 138 -4.03 2.97 12.22
N PRO A 139 -4.60 3.32 13.40
CA PRO A 139 -4.14 2.75 14.66
C PRO A 139 -4.31 1.22 14.75
N ILE A 140 -5.38 0.66 14.18
CA ILE A 140 -5.64 -0.79 14.23
C ILE A 140 -4.74 -1.49 13.21
N PHE A 141 -4.64 -0.96 11.99
CA PHE A 141 -3.84 -1.57 10.94
C PHE A 141 -2.34 -1.58 11.30
N LEU A 142 -1.83 -0.46 11.83
CA LEU A 142 -0.46 -0.33 12.33
C LEU A 142 -0.16 -1.34 13.44
N GLN A 143 -1.08 -1.52 14.40
CA GLN A 143 -0.92 -2.50 15.48
C GLN A 143 -0.84 -3.92 14.92
N ASN A 144 -1.77 -4.31 14.03
CA ASN A 144 -1.79 -5.64 13.43
C ASN A 144 -0.46 -5.96 12.72
N LEU A 145 0.09 -5.02 11.96
CA LEU A 145 1.40 -5.20 11.30
C LEU A 145 2.55 -5.36 12.30
N ILE A 146 2.56 -4.56 13.37
CA ILE A 146 3.60 -4.62 14.40
C ILE A 146 3.56 -5.93 15.19
N PHE A 147 2.35 -6.40 15.52
CA PHE A 147 2.15 -7.69 16.19
C PHE A 147 2.55 -8.87 15.31
N SER A 148 2.36 -8.77 13.98
CA SER A 148 2.84 -9.77 13.01
C SER A 148 4.32 -9.63 12.66
N GLY A 149 5.05 -8.68 13.27
CA GLY A 149 6.50 -8.59 13.21
C GLY A 149 7.06 -7.66 12.13
N PHE A 150 6.26 -6.75 11.59
CA PHE A 150 6.73 -5.77 10.60
C PHE A 150 7.31 -4.51 11.25
N ASP A 151 8.31 -3.91 10.59
CA ASP A 151 8.91 -2.62 10.97
C ASP A 151 8.16 -1.48 10.30
N CYS A 152 7.19 -0.92 11.02
CA CYS A 152 6.44 0.25 10.59
C CYS A 152 7.12 1.57 11.00
N LYS A 153 8.27 1.54 11.70
CA LYS A 153 9.00 2.75 12.09
C LYS A 153 9.87 3.25 10.95
N ASN A 154 10.59 2.32 10.30
CA ASN A 154 11.44 2.62 9.15
C ASN A 154 10.75 2.30 7.81
N GLY A 155 9.53 1.76 7.85
CA GLY A 155 8.70 1.56 6.67
C GLY A 155 8.07 2.85 6.16
N LYS A 156 7.45 2.77 4.99
CA LYS A 156 6.68 3.88 4.41
C LYS A 156 5.21 3.74 4.78
N ILE A 157 4.56 4.85 5.12
CA ILE A 157 3.15 4.88 5.48
C ILE A 157 2.46 5.95 4.65
N LEU A 158 1.37 5.57 4.00
CA LEU A 158 0.51 6.47 3.27
C LEU A 158 -0.87 6.43 3.91
N SER A 159 -1.32 7.55 4.49
CA SER A 159 -2.69 7.70 4.95
C SER A 159 -3.40 8.67 4.03
N LEU A 160 -4.34 8.16 3.25
CA LEU A 160 -4.84 8.86 2.07
C LEU A 160 -6.26 9.39 2.26
N GLY A 161 -6.44 10.42 3.11
CA GLY A 161 -7.62 11.31 3.06
C GLY A 161 -8.98 10.63 2.95
N GLY A 162 -9.23 9.56 3.72
CA GLY A 162 -10.51 8.81 3.70
C GLY A 162 -10.65 7.73 2.62
N ILE A 163 -9.60 7.46 1.83
CA ILE A 163 -9.55 6.43 0.78
C ILE A 163 -8.99 5.13 1.37
N GLU A 164 -7.71 5.14 1.75
CA GLU A 164 -7.01 3.95 2.25
C GLU A 164 -5.90 4.32 3.23
N ASN A 165 -5.47 3.34 4.01
CA ASN A 165 -4.15 3.37 4.64
C ASN A 165 -3.30 2.28 4.00
N SER A 166 -2.03 2.60 3.77
CA SER A 166 -1.10 1.71 3.11
C SER A 166 0.27 1.72 3.78
N PHE A 167 0.95 0.59 3.67
CA PHE A 167 2.23 0.33 4.30
C PHE A 167 3.18 -0.34 3.31
N ILE A 168 4.43 0.11 3.28
CA ILE A 168 5.54 -0.55 2.60
C ILE A 168 6.58 -0.87 3.67
N VAL A 169 6.62 -2.12 4.10
CA VAL A 169 7.30 -2.52 5.34
C VAL A 169 8.16 -3.77 5.14
N LYS A 170 9.22 -3.86 5.94
CA LYS A 170 10.10 -5.03 6.03
C LYS A 170 9.84 -5.78 7.33
N LYS A 171 10.38 -6.99 7.45
CA LYS A 171 10.43 -7.70 8.74
C LYS A 171 11.24 -6.89 9.75
N ALA A 172 10.73 -6.78 10.98
CA ALA A 172 11.42 -6.09 12.04
C ALA A 172 12.57 -6.93 12.60
N ARG A 173 13.77 -6.34 12.68
CA ARG A 173 14.96 -7.02 13.24
C ARG A 173 14.82 -7.39 14.71
N ASN A 174 13.97 -6.66 15.45
CA ASN A 174 13.72 -6.88 16.86
C ASN A 174 12.44 -7.72 17.12
N PHE A 175 11.93 -8.43 16.12
CA PHE A 175 10.80 -9.36 16.29
C PHE A 175 11.28 -10.79 16.53
N ASN A 176 10.66 -11.45 17.50
CA ASN A 176 10.82 -12.87 17.74
C ASN A 176 9.51 -13.59 17.43
N ILE A 177 9.58 -14.70 16.70
CA ILE A 177 8.40 -15.50 16.32
C ILE A 177 7.56 -15.96 17.53
N LYS A 178 8.18 -16.12 18.71
CA LYS A 178 7.48 -16.48 19.96
C LYS A 178 6.53 -15.38 20.44
N GLU A 179 6.71 -14.14 19.99
CA GLU A 179 5.80 -13.03 20.30
C GLU A 179 4.36 -13.32 19.81
N ARG A 180 4.19 -14.18 18.79
CA ARG A 180 2.85 -14.62 18.34
C ARG A 180 2.06 -15.39 19.41
N LEU A 181 2.74 -15.90 20.44
CA LEU A 181 2.13 -16.60 21.57
C LEU A 181 1.88 -15.66 22.77
N GLU A 182 2.40 -14.43 22.72
CA GLU A 182 2.24 -13.45 23.79
C GLU A 182 0.83 -12.88 23.79
N SER A 183 0.39 -12.43 24.96
CA SER A 183 -0.92 -11.81 25.09
C SER A 183 -0.91 -10.40 24.51
N THR A 184 -1.79 -10.14 23.55
CA THR A 184 -1.82 -8.89 22.77
C THR A 184 -2.56 -7.73 23.46
N TYR A 185 -3.06 -7.91 24.68
CA TYR A 185 -3.81 -6.88 25.42
C TYR A 185 -2.96 -5.71 25.91
N LYS A 186 -1.63 -5.76 25.80
CA LYS A 186 -0.71 -4.68 26.20
C LYS A 186 0.16 -4.21 25.05
N TRP A 187 0.20 -2.90 24.86
CA TRP A 187 1.21 -2.23 24.04
C TRP A 187 2.51 -2.08 24.84
N SER A 188 3.63 -2.57 24.32
CA SER A 188 4.93 -2.62 25.00
C SER A 188 5.94 -1.69 24.32
N ASP A 189 7.06 -1.42 24.97
CA ASP A 189 8.16 -0.65 24.37
C ASP A 189 8.74 -1.34 23.13
N LYS A 190 8.69 -2.68 23.06
CA LYS A 190 9.09 -3.43 21.87
C LYS A 190 8.16 -3.15 20.69
N HIS A 191 6.85 -3.10 20.93
CA HIS A 191 5.87 -2.74 19.90
C HIS A 191 6.08 -1.28 19.47
N GLN A 192 6.26 -0.38 20.44
CA GLN A 192 6.52 1.03 20.16
C GLN A 192 7.80 1.26 19.36
N ALA A 193 8.84 0.44 19.57
CA ALA A 193 10.09 0.53 18.82
C ALA A 193 9.95 0.21 17.32
N ARG A 194 8.86 -0.47 16.92
CA ARG A 194 8.51 -0.78 15.52
C ARG A 194 7.46 0.16 14.93
N SER A 195 7.01 1.16 15.69
CA SER A 195 5.96 2.09 15.26
C SER A 195 6.55 3.45 14.90
N ALA A 196 6.16 4.00 13.75
CA ALA A 196 6.44 5.40 13.41
C ALA A 196 5.71 6.38 14.33
N PHE A 197 4.52 6.01 14.82
CA PHE A 197 3.70 6.85 15.68
C PHE A 197 3.75 6.38 17.13
N LYS A 198 3.75 7.32 18.07
CA LYS A 198 3.54 6.99 19.47
C LYS A 198 2.07 6.66 19.69
N LEU A 199 1.75 5.38 19.84
CA LEU A 199 0.39 4.95 20.16
C LEU A 199 0.21 4.98 21.67
N ILE A 200 -0.58 5.93 22.14
CA ILE A 200 -0.95 6.07 23.55
C ILE A 200 -2.42 5.68 23.66
N ASN A 201 -2.80 5.00 24.75
CA ASN A 201 -4.20 4.71 25.01
C ASN A 201 -5.04 6.01 24.94
N ASN A 202 -6.23 5.94 24.34
CA ASN A 202 -7.11 7.08 24.02
C ASN A 202 -6.60 8.07 22.96
N SER A 203 -5.42 7.84 22.36
CA SER A 203 -5.01 8.62 21.18
C SER A 203 -5.94 8.33 19.99
N LYS A 204 -6.22 9.37 19.20
CA LYS A 204 -7.10 9.30 18.03
C LYS A 204 -6.36 9.82 16.81
N ILE A 205 -6.42 9.07 15.72
CA ILE A 205 -5.97 9.52 14.40
C ILE A 205 -7.20 9.57 13.51
N LYS A 206 -7.51 10.75 12.98
CA LYS A 206 -8.76 10.95 12.23
C LYS A 206 -8.70 10.21 10.89
N ASN A 207 -9.86 9.73 10.43
CA ASN A 207 -9.93 9.02 9.16
C ASN A 207 -9.71 9.91 7.94
N ILE A 208 -9.94 11.21 8.06
CA ILE A 208 -9.78 12.18 6.97
C ILE A 208 -8.35 12.69 6.80
N CYS A 209 -7.40 12.31 7.67
CA CYS A 209 -6.02 12.77 7.55
C CYS A 209 -5.36 12.29 6.25
N LEU A 210 -4.74 13.23 5.52
CA LEU A 210 -3.76 12.96 4.48
C LEU A 210 -2.36 13.14 5.08
N PHE A 211 -1.55 12.09 5.16
CA PHE A 211 -0.14 12.25 5.49
C PHE A 211 0.71 11.12 4.90
N LEU A 212 2.00 11.38 4.80
CA LEU A 212 3.00 10.44 4.30
C LEU A 212 4.15 10.37 5.31
N GLU A 213 4.59 9.16 5.64
CA GLU A 213 5.77 8.90 6.47
C GLU A 213 6.80 8.15 5.61
N ASN A 214 8.06 8.61 5.61
CA ASN A 214 9.18 8.01 4.87
C ASN A 214 8.94 7.77 3.36
N CYS A 215 8.02 8.50 2.73
CA CYS A 215 7.74 8.37 1.29
C CYS A 215 8.64 9.28 0.44
N ASP A 216 9.11 8.75 -0.67
CA ASP A 216 10.06 9.40 -1.59
C ASP A 216 9.36 9.92 -2.85
N VAL A 217 8.37 9.17 -3.35
CA VAL A 217 7.73 9.39 -4.63
C VAL A 217 6.52 10.29 -4.47
N TRP A 218 5.64 10.00 -3.52
CA TRP A 218 4.54 10.92 -3.23
C TRP A 218 4.98 12.02 -2.28
N LYS A 219 4.54 13.25 -2.54
CA LYS A 219 4.74 14.41 -1.67
C LYS A 219 3.41 15.11 -1.41
N ILE A 220 3.27 15.64 -0.19
CA ILE A 220 2.12 16.48 0.18
C ILE A 220 2.37 17.88 -0.36
N GLU A 221 1.40 18.42 -1.08
CA GLU A 221 1.39 19.80 -1.56
C GLU A 221 0.37 20.62 -0.77
N ASN A 222 0.81 21.78 -0.27
CA ASN A 222 -0.06 22.73 0.41
C ASN A 222 -0.80 23.57 -0.63
N LEU A 223 -2.12 23.67 -0.49
CA LEU A 223 -2.97 24.44 -1.40
C LEU A 223 -3.30 25.82 -0.84
N SER A 224 -3.13 26.02 0.47
CA SER A 224 -3.23 27.32 1.14
C SER A 224 -1.87 27.75 1.71
N SER A 225 -1.68 29.07 1.90
CA SER A 225 -0.43 29.69 2.36
C SER A 225 -0.12 29.49 3.85
N GLY A 226 -0.90 28.65 4.55
CA GLY A 226 -0.70 28.34 5.96
C GLY A 226 0.25 27.15 6.16
N GLU A 227 0.88 27.09 7.34
CA GLU A 227 1.59 25.88 7.78
C GLU A 227 0.59 24.73 7.97
N LEU A 228 0.93 23.53 7.49
CA LEU A 228 0.12 22.34 7.76
C LEU A 228 0.23 21.99 9.24
N GLY A 229 -0.90 21.70 9.87
CA GLY A 229 -0.91 20.94 11.13
C GLY A 229 -0.39 19.51 10.91
N ILE A 230 -0.18 18.78 12.01
CA ILE A 230 0.32 17.38 12.03
C ILE A 230 -0.53 16.45 11.14
N PHE A 231 -1.80 16.79 10.91
CA PHE A 231 -2.74 16.03 10.09
C PHE A 231 -3.57 16.96 9.18
N PRO A 232 -3.12 17.26 7.96
CA PRO A 232 -3.86 18.12 7.05
C PRO A 232 -5.06 17.38 6.45
N THR A 233 -6.21 18.07 6.34
CA THR A 233 -7.47 17.42 5.96
C THR A 233 -8.26 18.09 4.84
N GLU A 234 -8.02 19.37 4.49
CA GLU A 234 -8.93 20.08 3.54
C GLU A 234 -8.22 20.87 2.43
N ASP A 235 -6.96 21.32 2.64
CA ASP A 235 -6.19 22.12 1.68
C ASP A 235 -4.86 21.45 1.28
N CYS A 236 -4.89 20.15 1.03
CA CYS A 236 -3.71 19.42 0.61
C CYS A 236 -3.96 18.57 -0.63
N GLY A 237 -2.91 18.37 -1.42
CA GLY A 237 -2.90 17.43 -2.53
C GLY A 237 -1.66 16.56 -2.52
N LEU A 238 -1.56 15.67 -3.50
CA LEU A 238 -0.42 14.80 -3.71
C LEU A 238 0.26 15.13 -5.04
N SER A 239 1.57 15.35 -5.01
CA SER A 239 2.39 15.43 -6.21
C SER A 239 3.24 14.17 -6.38
N LEU A 240 3.42 13.79 -7.64
CA LEU A 240 4.35 12.73 -8.03
C LEU A 240 5.75 13.31 -8.20
N ASN A 241 6.68 12.92 -7.35
CA ASN A 241 8.08 13.32 -7.38
C ASN A 241 8.96 12.16 -7.89
N LEU A 242 9.24 12.16 -9.19
CA LEU A 242 10.04 11.12 -9.82
C LEU A 242 11.55 11.36 -9.58
N PRO A 243 12.35 10.30 -9.42
CA PRO A 243 13.81 10.42 -9.42
C PRO A 243 14.34 11.12 -10.68
N LYS A 244 15.40 11.93 -10.58
CA LYS A 244 15.94 12.71 -11.71
C LYS A 244 16.31 11.88 -12.94
N ASP A 245 16.74 10.65 -12.72
CA ASP A 245 17.14 9.69 -13.75
C ASP A 245 16.05 8.65 -14.07
N TYR A 246 14.81 8.91 -13.64
CA TYR A 246 13.69 8.03 -13.87
C TYR A 246 13.34 7.95 -15.36
N LYS A 247 13.28 6.72 -15.87
CA LYS A 247 12.85 6.43 -17.24
C LYS A 247 11.42 5.94 -17.21
N TYR A 248 10.54 6.69 -17.88
CA TYR A 248 9.15 6.29 -18.06
C TYR A 248 9.06 4.94 -18.75
N LYS A 249 8.06 4.17 -18.35
CA LYS A 249 7.65 2.93 -18.99
C LYS A 249 6.71 3.24 -20.15
N GLU A 250 6.54 2.26 -21.04
CA GLU A 250 5.75 2.42 -22.26
C GLU A 250 4.28 2.01 -22.08
N PHE A 251 3.66 2.42 -20.97
CA PHE A 251 2.24 2.20 -20.71
C PHE A 251 1.65 3.36 -19.90
N LEU A 252 0.33 3.44 -19.88
CA LEU A 252 -0.42 4.40 -19.08
C LEU A 252 -1.22 3.67 -18.01
N ILE A 253 -1.37 4.31 -16.85
CA ILE A 253 -2.24 3.82 -15.79
C ILE A 253 -3.42 4.78 -15.67
N ASP A 254 -4.62 4.26 -15.84
CA ASP A 254 -5.86 4.97 -15.56
C ASP A 254 -6.30 4.62 -14.14
N PHE A 255 -6.08 5.54 -13.20
CA PHE A 255 -6.43 5.34 -11.80
C PHE A 255 -7.83 5.88 -11.54
N VAL A 256 -8.75 4.99 -11.20
CA VAL A 256 -10.14 5.29 -10.86
C VAL A 256 -10.19 5.73 -9.41
N ILE A 257 -10.27 7.04 -9.18
CA ILE A 257 -10.29 7.63 -7.84
C ILE A 257 -11.51 8.52 -7.67
N ASP A 258 -12.27 8.28 -6.60
CA ASP A 258 -13.26 9.23 -6.10
C ASP A 258 -12.59 10.21 -5.13
N SER A 259 -11.57 10.92 -5.63
CA SER A 259 -10.58 11.60 -4.80
C SER A 259 -11.18 12.79 -4.05
N GLN A 260 -10.95 12.86 -2.74
CA GLN A 260 -11.25 14.04 -1.92
C GLN A 260 -10.14 15.11 -1.98
N PHE A 261 -9.00 14.81 -2.62
CA PHE A 261 -7.83 15.70 -2.72
C PHE A 261 -7.32 15.85 -4.16
N TYR A 262 -6.52 16.89 -4.41
CA TYR A 262 -5.94 17.15 -5.72
C TYR A 262 -4.67 16.32 -5.96
N ILE A 263 -4.44 15.97 -7.21
CA ILE A 263 -3.27 15.25 -7.69
C ILE A 263 -2.52 16.15 -8.67
N PHE A 264 -1.20 16.17 -8.55
CA PHE A 264 -0.29 16.95 -9.36
C PHE A 264 0.79 16.07 -10.00
N ASP A 265 1.24 16.46 -11.19
CA ASP A 265 2.44 15.88 -11.79
C ASP A 265 3.73 16.44 -11.14
N GLN A 266 4.88 15.95 -11.61
CA GLN A 266 6.20 16.40 -11.14
C GLN A 266 6.48 17.90 -11.34
N ASN A 267 5.76 18.56 -12.26
CA ASN A 267 5.86 19.99 -12.52
C ASN A 267 4.81 20.79 -11.74
N LYS A 268 4.14 20.16 -10.77
CA LYS A 268 3.02 20.73 -10.01
C LYS A 268 1.84 21.16 -10.88
N LYS A 269 1.71 20.60 -12.08
CA LYS A 269 0.51 20.77 -12.89
C LYS A 269 -0.57 19.83 -12.36
N ARG A 270 -1.74 20.39 -12.08
CA ARG A 270 -2.91 19.63 -11.64
C ARG A 270 -3.31 18.59 -12.69
N LEU A 271 -3.50 17.35 -12.26
CA LEU A 271 -3.88 16.19 -13.09
C LEU A 271 -5.37 15.85 -13.01
N ASN A 272 -6.07 16.29 -11.96
CA ASN A 272 -7.50 16.05 -11.79
C ASN A 272 -8.27 17.31 -11.41
N GLU A 273 -9.49 17.43 -11.92
CA GLU A 273 -10.49 18.36 -11.37
C GLU A 273 -11.20 17.74 -10.16
N ARG A 274 -11.84 18.57 -9.32
CA ARG A 274 -12.73 18.05 -8.26
C ARG A 274 -13.83 17.22 -8.91
N LYS A 275 -14.04 15.99 -8.41
CA LYS A 275 -15.00 14.98 -8.93
C LYS A 275 -14.62 14.32 -10.27
N GLN A 276 -13.40 14.52 -10.77
CA GLN A 276 -12.90 13.71 -11.88
C GLN A 276 -12.59 12.31 -11.37
N ARG A 277 -13.27 11.31 -11.94
CA ARG A 277 -13.21 9.91 -11.48
C ARG A 277 -11.97 9.15 -11.95
N ILE A 278 -11.33 9.58 -13.03
CA ILE A 278 -10.18 8.88 -13.64
C ILE A 278 -9.01 9.85 -13.79
N VAL A 279 -7.85 9.46 -13.29
CA VAL A 279 -6.60 10.20 -13.42
C VAL A 279 -5.58 9.33 -14.15
N THR A 280 -5.12 9.81 -15.31
CA THR A 280 -4.14 9.08 -16.12
C THR A 280 -2.73 9.47 -15.71
N PHE A 281 -1.91 8.47 -15.40
CA PHE A 281 -0.49 8.62 -15.12
C PHE A 281 0.33 7.99 -16.23
N LYS A 282 1.37 8.72 -16.65
CA LYS A 282 2.50 8.13 -17.35
C LYS A 282 3.55 7.79 -16.29
N VAL A 283 3.83 6.50 -16.17
CA VAL A 283 4.82 5.94 -15.25
C VAL A 283 5.96 5.37 -16.06
#